data_AF-A0A3D1PPE0-F1
#
_entry.id   AF-A0A3D1PPE0-F1
#
_cell.length_a   1.000
_cell.length_b   1.000
_cell.length_c   1.000
_cell.angle_alpha   90.00
_cell.angle_beta   90.00
_cell.angle_gamma   90.00
#
_symmetry.space_group_name_H-M   'P 1'
#
loop_
_entity.id
_entity.type
_entity.pdbx_description
1 polymer ?
#
loop_
_entity_poly.entity_id
_entity_poly.type
_entity_poly.pdbx_seq_one_letter_code
_entity_poly.pdbx_strand_id
1 'polypeptide(L)'
;MHGNCILFVDTLNQAFDIEVKGFKQRSVDAPNNEIVIKGPHEAFVENIRTNTSLIRRIINNENLIIETIEVGKITKTKCAVCYMHGLTNSDLVNEVKYRLNNLEVDSLLSAGELEQLISDSNILGIPQIISTERPDKVSKHLLKGRVIVIVNGTPYGLIMPSILIDFLSSPEDTNLKPNFANFLRGLRLLAVFITLLLPGMYVAITGFHQEILPTSLLYSILASRESVPFPIIVEILIMEVSFELIREAGLRVPSPIGPTIRNCWCTGFRTSCCKCWHC
;
A
#
# COMPACT_ATOMS: atom_id res chain seq x y z
N MET A 1 -32.09 9.94 14.53
CA MET A 1 -31.65 11.24 15.05
C MET A 1 -30.14 11.20 15.28
N HIS A 2 -29.36 12.04 14.59
CA HIS A 2 -27.89 12.01 14.61
C HIS A 2 -27.26 12.72 15.82
N GLY A 3 -28.00 12.98 16.92
CA GLY A 3 -27.50 13.48 18.20
C GLY A 3 -26.61 14.74 18.14
N ASN A 4 -26.90 15.63 17.18
CA ASN A 4 -26.22 16.90 17.03
C ASN A 4 -26.87 17.97 17.93
N CYS A 5 -26.12 19.01 18.25
CA CYS A 5 -26.61 20.17 18.98
C CYS A 5 -27.09 21.21 17.98
N ILE A 6 -28.34 21.67 18.12
CA ILE A 6 -28.89 22.71 17.26
C ILE A 6 -28.81 24.03 18.01
N LEU A 7 -28.06 24.99 17.46
CA LEU A 7 -27.99 26.35 17.99
C LEU A 7 -29.01 27.23 17.27
N PHE A 8 -29.97 27.74 18.02
CA PHE A 8 -30.90 28.77 17.57
C PHE A 8 -30.39 30.15 18.00
N VAL A 9 -30.42 31.10 17.07
CA VAL A 9 -30.12 32.51 17.34
C VAL A 9 -31.41 33.29 17.10
N ASP A 10 -31.89 34.01 18.11
CA ASP A 10 -33.23 34.64 18.16
C ASP A 10 -33.52 35.60 16.99
N THR A 11 -32.48 36.12 16.34
CA THR A 11 -32.57 37.05 15.20
C THR A 11 -32.40 36.40 13.83
N LEU A 12 -32.04 35.12 13.77
CA LEU A 12 -31.81 34.39 12.51
C LEU A 12 -32.87 33.30 12.33
N ASN A 13 -33.57 33.32 11.18
CA ASN A 13 -34.47 32.23 10.76
C ASN A 13 -33.72 30.96 10.33
N GLN A 14 -32.46 30.79 10.73
CA GLN A 14 -31.63 29.65 10.40
C GLN A 14 -31.11 29.03 11.70
N ALA A 15 -31.18 27.70 11.78
CA ALA A 15 -30.62 26.95 12.90
C ALA A 15 -29.27 26.37 12.48
N PHE A 16 -28.25 26.50 13.33
CA PHE A 16 -26.94 25.91 13.07
C PHE A 16 -26.91 24.49 13.64
N ASP A 17 -26.72 23.50 12.77
CA ASP A 17 -26.48 22.12 13.19
C ASP A 17 -24.99 21.96 13.56
N ILE A 18 -24.71 21.77 14.84
CA ILE A 18 -23.36 21.64 15.39
C ILE A 18 -23.17 20.20 15.85
N GLU A 19 -22.24 19.50 15.20
CA GLU A 19 -21.84 18.16 15.62
C GLU A 19 -20.94 18.26 16.87
N VAL A 20 -21.52 18.04 18.05
CA VAL A 20 -20.82 18.06 19.36
C VAL A 20 -20.34 16.66 19.78
N LYS A 21 -20.59 15.65 18.95
CA LYS A 21 -20.24 14.25 19.25
C LYS A 21 -18.72 14.03 19.22
N GLY A 22 -18.11 13.98 20.40
CA GLY A 22 -16.73 13.52 20.57
C GLY A 22 -16.70 12.02 20.85
N PHE A 23 -16.46 11.19 19.84
CA PHE A 23 -16.03 9.82 20.08
C PHE A 23 -14.56 9.83 20.50
N LYS A 24 -14.15 8.92 21.41
CA LYS A 24 -12.72 8.69 21.66
C LYS A 24 -12.11 8.17 20.36
N GLN A 25 -11.26 8.99 19.76
CA GLN A 25 -10.55 8.67 18.53
C GLN A 25 -9.11 8.33 18.86
N ARG A 26 -8.50 7.47 18.03
CA ARG A 26 -7.07 7.21 18.09
C ARG A 26 -6.31 8.50 17.83
N SER A 27 -5.19 8.70 18.52
CA SER A 27 -4.23 9.76 18.20
C SER A 27 -3.58 9.52 16.84
N VAL A 28 -3.11 10.61 16.23
CA VAL A 28 -2.25 10.51 15.04
C VAL A 28 -0.89 9.99 15.51
N ASP A 29 -0.59 8.75 15.14
CA ASP A 29 0.66 8.06 15.49
C ASP A 29 1.53 7.81 14.24
N ALA A 30 2.66 7.14 14.45
CA ALA A 30 3.53 6.69 13.37
C ALA A 30 2.87 5.64 12.45
N PRO A 31 3.14 5.67 11.14
CA PRO A 31 2.71 4.65 10.19
C PRO A 31 3.30 3.29 10.56
N ASN A 32 2.48 2.24 10.52
CA ASN A 32 2.90 0.87 10.86
C ASN A 32 3.42 0.10 9.63
N ASN A 33 2.84 0.35 8.46
CA ASN A 33 3.14 -0.35 7.21
C ASN A 33 4.15 0.43 6.35
N GLU A 34 4.12 1.76 6.39
CA GLU A 34 4.98 2.66 5.61
C GLU A 34 5.95 3.43 6.52
N ILE A 35 6.77 2.67 7.26
CA ILE A 35 7.82 3.22 8.14
C ILE A 35 8.90 3.90 7.29
N VAL A 36 9.29 5.10 7.69
CA VAL A 36 10.40 5.85 7.06
C VAL A 36 11.43 6.25 8.10
N ILE A 37 12.69 6.31 7.70
CA ILE A 37 13.79 6.83 8.52
C ILE A 37 13.79 8.35 8.51
N LYS A 38 13.47 8.95 7.35
CA LYS A 38 13.50 10.40 7.15
C LYS A 38 12.23 10.88 6.45
N GLY A 39 11.45 11.70 7.15
CA GLY A 39 10.22 12.32 6.65
C GLY A 39 9.20 12.54 7.76
N PRO A 40 7.97 12.96 7.42
CA PRO A 40 6.86 13.00 8.36
C PRO A 40 6.55 11.59 8.90
N HIS A 41 6.15 11.50 10.16
CA HIS A 41 5.73 10.24 10.80
C HIS A 41 4.25 10.27 11.16
N GLU A 42 3.44 10.99 10.41
CA GLU A 42 2.01 11.06 10.66
C GLU A 42 1.30 10.01 9.82
N ALA A 43 0.34 9.30 10.42
CA ALA A 43 -0.53 8.37 9.72
C ALA A 43 -2.00 8.80 9.83
N PHE A 44 -2.82 8.36 8.87
CA PHE A 44 -4.26 8.51 8.94
C PHE A 44 -4.84 7.69 10.10
N VAL A 45 -6.00 8.14 10.56
CA VAL A 45 -6.81 7.50 11.59
C VAL A 45 -8.16 7.10 11.00
N GLU A 46 -9.01 6.45 11.78
CA GLU A 46 -10.32 5.98 11.30
C GLU A 46 -11.31 7.13 11.06
N ASN A 47 -11.08 8.31 11.66
CA ASN A 47 -11.96 9.45 11.53
C ASN A 47 -11.66 10.30 10.27
N ILE A 48 -12.67 10.45 9.40
CA ILE A 48 -12.56 11.20 8.15
C ILE A 48 -12.30 12.71 8.34
N ARG A 49 -12.82 13.33 9.40
CA ARG A 49 -12.62 14.75 9.72
C ARG A 49 -11.16 15.02 10.10
N THR A 50 -10.58 14.12 10.89
CA THR A 50 -9.16 14.18 11.26
C THR A 50 -8.28 14.00 10.03
N ASN A 51 -8.57 13.00 9.19
CA ASN A 51 -7.81 12.74 7.96
C ASN A 51 -7.86 13.91 6.97
N THR A 52 -9.04 14.48 6.72
CA THR A 52 -9.19 15.64 5.84
C THR A 52 -8.50 16.88 6.41
N SER A 53 -8.45 17.03 7.73
CA SER A 53 -7.69 18.09 8.40
C SER A 53 -6.17 17.91 8.23
N LEU A 54 -5.66 16.67 8.30
CA LEU A 54 -4.23 16.38 8.05
C LEU A 54 -3.83 16.80 6.63
N ILE A 55 -4.67 16.50 5.63
CA ILE A 55 -4.41 16.88 4.24
C ILE A 55 -4.43 18.40 4.08
N ARG A 56 -5.43 19.08 4.64
CA ARG A 56 -5.51 20.55 4.60
C ARG A 56 -4.34 21.22 5.28
N ARG A 57 -3.79 20.65 6.36
CA ARG A 57 -2.61 21.19 7.03
C ARG A 57 -1.35 21.14 6.16
N ILE A 58 -1.25 20.14 5.28
CA ILE A 58 -0.13 20.00 4.34
C ILE A 58 -0.35 20.87 3.10
N ILE A 59 -1.57 20.86 2.54
CA ILE A 59 -1.95 21.66 1.36
C ILE A 59 -2.81 22.84 1.80
N ASN A 60 -2.14 23.96 2.09
CA ASN A 60 -2.79 25.23 2.42
C ASN A 60 -3.18 25.98 1.12
N ASN A 61 -4.13 25.45 0.37
CA ASN A 61 -4.61 26.06 -0.88
C ASN A 61 -6.13 25.97 -0.98
N GLU A 62 -6.77 27.06 -1.43
CA GLU A 62 -8.21 27.16 -1.66
C GLU A 62 -8.70 26.24 -2.79
N ASN A 63 -7.82 25.91 -3.73
CA ASN A 63 -8.13 25.00 -4.84
C ASN A 63 -8.24 23.53 -4.39
N LEU A 64 -7.91 23.20 -3.14
CA LEU A 64 -8.14 21.85 -2.61
C LEU A 64 -9.62 21.65 -2.31
N ILE A 65 -10.29 20.88 -3.17
CA ILE A 65 -11.70 20.54 -3.01
C ILE A 65 -11.81 19.20 -2.29
N ILE A 66 -12.64 19.16 -1.24
CA ILE A 66 -12.97 17.96 -0.48
C ILE A 66 -14.50 17.85 -0.48
N GLU A 67 -15.03 16.89 -1.23
CA GLU A 67 -16.46 16.62 -1.33
C GLU A 67 -16.81 15.36 -0.56
N THR A 68 -17.86 15.41 0.25
CA THR A 68 -18.33 14.24 1.01
C THR A 68 -19.51 13.60 0.28
N ILE A 69 -19.42 12.30 0.04
CA ILE A 69 -20.42 11.47 -0.63
C ILE A 69 -20.80 10.33 0.32
N GLU A 70 -22.06 9.92 0.34
CA GLU A 70 -22.52 8.77 1.11
C GLU A 70 -22.63 7.54 0.20
N VAL A 71 -21.98 6.45 0.58
CA VAL A 71 -21.95 5.19 -0.19
C VAL A 71 -22.55 4.07 0.66
N GLY A 72 -23.45 3.27 0.08
CA GLY A 72 -24.10 2.13 0.73
C GLY A 72 -25.61 2.28 0.90
N LYS A 73 -26.36 1.19 0.69
CA LYS A 73 -27.84 1.16 0.78
C LYS A 73 -28.34 1.10 2.23
N ILE A 74 -27.72 0.26 3.07
CA ILE A 74 -28.10 0.06 4.48
C ILE A 74 -27.31 1.01 5.38
N THR A 75 -25.98 0.91 5.33
CA THR A 75 -25.09 1.80 6.09
C THR A 75 -24.55 2.85 5.13
N LYS A 76 -25.10 4.06 5.19
CA LYS A 76 -24.64 5.21 4.39
C LYS A 76 -23.27 5.70 4.88
N THR A 77 -22.21 5.02 4.47
CA THR A 77 -20.83 5.31 4.89
C THR A 77 -20.34 6.56 4.16
N LYS A 78 -19.87 7.56 4.92
CA LYS A 78 -19.31 8.79 4.36
C LYS A 78 -17.94 8.52 3.73
N CYS A 79 -17.77 8.92 2.48
CA CYS A 79 -16.52 8.92 1.73
C CYS A 79 -16.17 10.35 1.33
N ALA A 80 -14.91 10.75 1.44
CA ALA A 80 -14.44 12.06 1.01
C ALA A 80 -13.63 11.91 -0.27
N VAL A 81 -14.05 12.61 -1.32
CA VAL A 81 -13.33 12.74 -2.59
C VAL A 81 -12.52 14.03 -2.55
N CYS A 82 -11.21 13.90 -2.56
CA CYS A 82 -10.25 15.00 -2.49
C CYS A 82 -9.54 15.16 -3.85
N TYR A 83 -9.49 16.39 -4.37
CA TYR A 83 -8.81 16.71 -5.62
C TYR A 83 -8.39 18.19 -5.67
N MET A 84 -7.47 18.52 -6.59
CA MET A 84 -7.02 19.89 -6.79
C MET A 84 -7.72 20.51 -8.01
N HIS A 85 -8.56 21.51 -7.77
CA HIS A 85 -9.23 22.25 -8.84
C HIS A 85 -8.20 22.95 -9.75
N GLY A 86 -8.37 22.81 -11.06
CA GLY A 86 -7.46 23.36 -12.08
C GLY A 86 -6.20 22.54 -12.36
N LEU A 87 -5.83 21.57 -11.51
CA LEU A 87 -4.70 20.64 -11.75
C LEU A 87 -5.18 19.25 -12.15
N THR A 88 -6.21 18.75 -11.48
CA THR A 88 -6.77 17.43 -11.72
C THR A 88 -7.69 17.45 -12.96
N ASN A 89 -7.62 16.40 -13.80
CA ASN A 89 -8.54 16.24 -14.92
C ASN A 89 -9.99 16.11 -14.40
N SER A 90 -10.88 17.00 -14.86
CA SER A 90 -12.29 17.02 -14.47
C SER A 90 -13.03 15.74 -14.86
N ASP A 91 -12.68 15.14 -16.00
CA ASP A 91 -13.34 13.91 -16.47
C ASP A 91 -13.07 12.76 -15.51
N LEU A 92 -11.83 12.68 -15.00
CA LEU A 92 -11.44 11.68 -14.02
C LEU A 92 -12.15 11.87 -12.69
N VAL A 93 -12.29 13.12 -12.22
CA VAL A 93 -13.06 13.43 -11.00
C VAL A 93 -14.51 13.00 -11.17
N ASN A 94 -15.12 13.31 -12.31
CA ASN A 94 -16.50 12.97 -12.61
C ASN A 94 -16.71 11.46 -12.70
N GLU A 95 -15.78 10.73 -13.32
CA GLU A 95 -15.81 9.27 -13.40
C GLU A 95 -15.75 8.62 -12.00
N VAL A 96 -14.84 9.09 -11.14
CA VAL A 96 -14.73 8.59 -9.76
C VAL A 96 -16.02 8.84 -8.99
N LYS A 97 -16.60 10.04 -9.09
CA LYS A 97 -17.90 10.37 -8.47
C LYS A 97 -19.04 9.52 -9.03
N TYR A 98 -19.06 9.31 -10.34
CA TYR A 98 -20.07 8.49 -11.01
C TYR A 98 -20.00 7.04 -10.52
N ARG A 99 -18.80 6.45 -10.46
CA ARG A 99 -18.60 5.10 -9.93
C ARG A 99 -19.04 5.02 -8.47
N LEU A 100 -18.60 5.95 -7.62
CA LEU A 100 -18.97 5.98 -6.20
C LEU A 100 -20.50 6.05 -5.97
N ASN A 101 -21.21 6.87 -6.75
CA ASN A 101 -22.66 7.03 -6.63
C ASN A 101 -23.44 5.82 -7.15
N ASN A 102 -22.89 5.07 -8.12
CA ASN A 102 -23.55 3.91 -8.71
C ASN A 102 -23.18 2.58 -8.04
N LEU A 103 -22.39 2.61 -6.96
CA LEU A 103 -22.06 1.41 -6.20
C LEU A 103 -23.30 0.87 -5.48
N GLU A 104 -23.83 -0.25 -5.97
CA GLU A 104 -24.93 -0.97 -5.34
C GLU A 104 -24.44 -1.96 -4.28
N VAL A 105 -23.97 -1.44 -3.15
CA VAL A 105 -23.49 -2.26 -2.01
C VAL A 105 -24.34 -1.98 -0.77
N ASP A 106 -24.60 -3.01 0.02
CA ASP A 106 -25.42 -2.89 1.24
C ASP A 106 -24.70 -2.07 2.32
N SER A 107 -23.42 -2.35 2.55
CA SER A 107 -22.57 -1.66 3.52
C SER A 107 -21.14 -1.60 3.02
N LEU A 108 -20.47 -0.47 3.20
CA LEU A 108 -19.02 -0.36 2.97
C LEU A 108 -18.27 -0.43 4.30
N LEU A 109 -17.45 -1.46 4.48
CA LEU A 109 -16.74 -1.74 5.74
C LEU A 109 -15.28 -1.30 5.71
N SER A 110 -14.63 -1.36 4.54
CA SER A 110 -13.20 -1.10 4.41
C SER A 110 -12.84 -0.33 3.15
N ALA A 111 -11.75 0.44 3.20
CA ALA A 111 -11.14 1.05 2.01
C ALA A 111 -10.67 -0.01 1.00
N GLY A 112 -10.24 -1.19 1.44
CA GLY A 112 -9.83 -2.28 0.54
C GLY A 112 -11.02 -2.89 -0.22
N GLU A 113 -12.21 -2.92 0.40
CA GLU A 113 -13.44 -3.32 -0.28
C GLU A 113 -13.82 -2.29 -1.35
N LEU A 114 -13.73 -1.00 -1.02
CA LEU A 114 -13.95 0.08 -1.99
C LEU A 114 -12.96 0.02 -3.15
N GLU A 115 -11.69 -0.27 -2.87
CA GLU A 115 -10.64 -0.42 -3.88
C GLU A 115 -11.01 -1.50 -4.91
N GLN A 116 -11.50 -2.65 -4.47
CA GLN A 116 -11.93 -3.73 -5.36
C GLN A 116 -13.18 -3.37 -6.16
N LEU A 117 -14.12 -2.65 -5.55
CA LEU A 117 -15.39 -2.27 -6.18
C LEU A 117 -15.25 -1.16 -7.23
N ILE A 118 -14.28 -0.25 -7.05
CA ILE A 118 -14.01 0.85 -7.98
C ILE A 118 -13.06 0.42 -9.10
N SER A 119 -12.14 -0.51 -8.82
CA SER A 119 -11.13 -0.94 -9.79
C SER A 119 -11.75 -1.63 -11.00
N ASP A 120 -11.26 -1.30 -12.20
CA ASP A 120 -11.65 -2.02 -13.40
C ASP A 120 -11.05 -3.43 -13.41
N SER A 121 -11.80 -4.39 -13.95
CA SER A 121 -11.29 -5.72 -14.28
C SER A 121 -10.33 -5.61 -15.46
N ASN A 122 -9.09 -5.20 -15.20
CA ASN A 122 -8.05 -5.16 -16.23
C ASN A 122 -7.52 -6.58 -16.48
N ILE A 123 -7.46 -7.00 -17.75
CA ILE A 123 -6.97 -8.32 -18.18
C ILE A 123 -5.53 -8.58 -17.68
N LEU A 124 -4.75 -7.51 -17.56
CA LEU A 124 -3.35 -7.56 -17.13
C LEU A 124 -3.17 -7.67 -15.60
N GLY A 125 -4.25 -7.57 -14.80
CA GLY A 125 -4.19 -7.68 -13.34
C GLY A 125 -3.38 -6.58 -12.65
N ILE A 126 -3.07 -5.47 -13.34
CA ILE A 126 -2.28 -4.38 -12.78
C ILE A 126 -3.18 -3.50 -11.88
N PRO A 127 -2.82 -3.28 -10.61
CA PRO A 127 -3.59 -2.42 -9.72
C PRO A 127 -3.54 -0.96 -10.18
N GLN A 128 -4.71 -0.34 -10.28
CA GLN A 128 -4.89 1.06 -10.72
C GLN A 128 -5.08 2.03 -9.54
N ILE A 129 -5.13 1.51 -8.32
CA ILE A 129 -5.32 2.27 -7.09
C ILE A 129 -4.14 1.96 -6.16
N ILE A 130 -3.68 2.95 -5.41
CA ILE A 130 -2.72 2.77 -4.31
C ILE A 130 -3.40 3.13 -3.01
N SER A 131 -3.44 2.19 -2.08
CA SER A 131 -3.78 2.47 -0.68
C SER A 131 -2.54 2.98 0.07
N THR A 132 -2.72 4.01 0.88
CA THR A 132 -1.65 4.53 1.74
C THR A 132 -2.20 5.03 3.07
N GLU A 133 -1.47 4.76 4.15
CA GLU A 133 -1.79 5.31 5.48
C GLU A 133 -1.20 6.72 5.69
N ARG A 134 -0.47 7.25 4.71
CA ARG A 134 0.38 8.44 4.88
C ARG A 134 -0.22 9.71 4.24
N PRO A 135 -0.46 10.78 5.01
CA PRO A 135 -1.04 12.03 4.50
C PRO A 135 -0.05 12.83 3.63
N ASP A 136 1.26 12.70 3.84
CA ASP A 136 2.29 13.35 3.03
C ASP A 136 2.36 12.75 1.61
N LYS A 137 2.26 11.42 1.50
CA LYS A 137 2.19 10.72 0.22
C LYS A 137 0.93 11.11 -0.56
N VAL A 138 -0.23 11.10 0.11
CA VAL A 138 -1.51 11.60 -0.43
C VAL A 138 -1.35 13.03 -0.97
N SER A 139 -0.78 13.93 -0.18
CA SER A 139 -0.64 15.32 -0.57
C SER A 139 0.24 15.49 -1.81
N LYS A 140 1.34 14.71 -1.90
CA LYS A 140 2.19 14.67 -3.09
C LYS A 140 1.44 14.22 -4.34
N HIS A 141 0.52 13.26 -4.22
CA HIS A 141 -0.28 12.78 -5.35
C HIS A 141 -1.41 13.77 -5.74
N LEU A 142 -2.02 14.48 -4.78
CA LEU A 142 -2.96 15.57 -5.08
C LEU A 142 -2.28 16.68 -5.91
N LEU A 143 -1.07 17.07 -5.52
CA LEU A 143 -0.28 18.08 -6.24
C LEU A 143 0.17 17.61 -7.63
N LYS A 144 0.17 16.29 -7.89
CA LYS A 144 0.38 15.71 -9.23
C LYS A 144 -0.91 15.64 -10.07
N GLY A 145 -2.02 16.22 -9.59
CA GLY A 145 -3.31 16.22 -10.30
C GLY A 145 -4.06 14.89 -10.22
N ARG A 146 -3.89 14.11 -9.15
CA ARG A 146 -4.64 12.87 -8.91
C ARG A 146 -5.85 13.09 -8.03
N VAL A 147 -6.76 12.12 -8.03
CA VAL A 147 -7.94 12.07 -7.15
C VAL A 147 -7.66 11.12 -6.00
N ILE A 148 -8.15 11.47 -4.82
CA ILE A 148 -8.00 10.63 -3.63
C ILE A 148 -9.36 10.43 -2.98
N VAL A 149 -9.63 9.20 -2.55
CA VAL A 149 -10.84 8.84 -1.84
C VAL A 149 -10.47 8.36 -0.43
N ILE A 150 -11.14 8.91 0.58
CA ILE A 150 -10.98 8.54 1.99
C ILE A 150 -12.30 7.99 2.50
N VAL A 151 -12.29 6.77 3.03
CA VAL A 151 -13.47 6.12 3.59
C VAL A 151 -13.50 6.33 5.10
N ASN A 152 -14.64 6.75 5.63
CA ASN A 152 -14.82 6.87 7.07
C ASN A 152 -14.79 5.49 7.74
N GLY A 153 -13.99 5.34 8.79
CA GLY A 153 -13.78 4.07 9.50
C GLY A 153 -12.46 3.37 9.15
N THR A 154 -11.69 3.86 8.18
CA THR A 154 -10.42 3.25 7.78
C THR A 154 -9.25 4.23 7.79
N PRO A 155 -8.05 3.81 8.25
CA PRO A 155 -6.85 4.63 8.29
C PRO A 155 -6.08 4.66 6.96
N TYR A 156 -6.76 4.53 5.81
CA TYR A 156 -6.14 4.50 4.49
C TYR A 156 -6.81 5.50 3.53
N GLY A 157 -5.99 6.19 2.74
CA GLY A 157 -6.41 6.96 1.58
C GLY A 157 -6.14 6.19 0.29
N LEU A 158 -7.12 6.17 -0.62
CA LEU A 158 -7.04 5.52 -1.92
C LEU A 158 -6.66 6.54 -2.99
N ILE A 159 -5.52 6.37 -3.64
CA ILE A 159 -4.99 7.27 -4.67
C ILE A 159 -5.31 6.70 -6.06
N MET A 160 -5.91 7.52 -6.93
CA MET A 160 -6.28 7.14 -8.30
C MET A 160 -6.04 8.30 -9.30
N PRO A 161 -5.60 8.03 -10.54
CA PRO A 161 -5.12 6.74 -11.04
C PRO A 161 -3.69 6.48 -10.59
N SER A 162 -3.34 5.21 -10.43
CA SER A 162 -1.98 4.73 -10.19
C SER A 162 -1.41 4.06 -11.44
N ILE A 163 -0.11 4.25 -11.65
CA ILE A 163 0.67 3.57 -12.69
C ILE A 163 1.81 2.78 -12.04
N LEU A 164 2.37 1.80 -12.77
CA LEU A 164 3.40 0.88 -12.25
C LEU A 164 4.59 1.60 -11.58
N ILE A 165 5.01 2.74 -12.12
CA ILE A 165 6.14 3.53 -11.57
C ILE A 165 5.85 4.11 -10.18
N ASP A 166 4.58 4.29 -9.82
CA ASP A 166 4.21 4.76 -8.48
C ASP A 166 4.43 3.68 -7.43
N PHE A 167 4.27 2.40 -7.78
CA PHE A 167 4.56 1.27 -6.89
C PHE A 167 6.06 1.06 -6.69
N LEU A 168 6.90 1.47 -7.65
CA LEU A 168 8.37 1.44 -7.53
C LEU A 168 8.94 2.62 -6.74
N SER A 169 8.11 3.63 -6.47
CA SER A 169 8.51 4.86 -5.78
C SER A 169 8.26 4.73 -4.27
N SER A 170 9.31 4.94 -3.47
CA SER A 170 9.17 5.00 -2.01
C SER A 170 8.87 6.44 -1.56
N PRO A 171 8.07 6.66 -0.49
CA PRO A 171 7.93 7.98 0.14
C PRO A 171 9.27 8.62 0.51
N GLU A 172 10.25 7.81 0.95
CA GLU A 172 11.58 8.25 1.36
C GLU A 172 12.40 8.89 0.23
N ASP A 173 12.15 8.50 -1.03
CA ASP A 173 12.90 9.01 -2.17
C ASP A 173 12.81 10.54 -2.31
N THR A 174 11.74 11.13 -1.76
CA THR A 174 11.50 12.57 -1.78
C THR A 174 12.39 13.33 -0.77
N ASN A 175 12.81 12.67 0.30
CA ASN A 175 13.57 13.28 1.41
C ASN A 175 15.09 13.11 1.27
N LEU A 176 15.51 12.33 0.27
CA LEU A 176 16.89 12.04 -0.06
C LEU A 176 17.39 12.96 -1.18
N LYS A 177 18.72 13.12 -1.28
CA LYS A 177 19.33 13.86 -2.39
C LYS A 177 18.96 13.17 -3.72
N PRO A 178 18.69 13.92 -4.80
CA PRO A 178 18.21 13.36 -6.07
C PRO A 178 19.18 12.31 -6.65
N ASN A 179 20.49 12.51 -6.50
CA ASN A 179 21.50 11.55 -6.97
C ASN A 179 21.35 10.18 -6.27
N PHE A 180 21.14 10.18 -4.95
CA PHE A 180 20.99 8.96 -4.16
C PHE A 180 19.61 8.32 -4.37
N ALA A 181 18.55 9.14 -4.45
CA ALA A 181 17.21 8.67 -4.76
C ALA A 181 17.13 7.99 -6.13
N ASN A 182 17.76 8.56 -7.16
CA ASN A 182 17.82 7.96 -8.48
C ASN A 182 18.63 6.67 -8.50
N PHE A 183 19.72 6.60 -7.75
CA PHE A 183 20.49 5.35 -7.59
C PHE A 183 19.64 4.24 -6.95
N LEU A 184 18.90 4.53 -5.87
CA LEU A 184 17.99 3.57 -5.24
C LEU A 184 16.85 3.13 -6.18
N ARG A 185 16.28 4.06 -6.96
CA ARG A 185 15.28 3.72 -7.98
C ARG A 185 15.85 2.79 -9.04
N GLY A 186 17.08 3.05 -9.49
CA GLY A 186 17.80 2.16 -10.41
C GLY A 186 18.00 0.76 -9.84
N LEU A 187 18.42 0.66 -8.57
CA LEU A 187 18.56 -0.63 -7.88
C LEU A 187 17.23 -1.38 -7.76
N ARG A 188 16.11 -0.70 -7.45
CA ARG A 188 14.79 -1.34 -7.41
C ARG A 188 14.37 -1.86 -8.78
N LEU A 189 14.60 -1.07 -9.83
CA LEU A 189 14.29 -1.48 -11.20
C LEU A 189 15.12 -2.71 -11.61
N LEU A 190 16.43 -2.70 -11.35
CA LEU A 190 17.29 -3.87 -11.56
C LEU A 190 16.85 -5.08 -10.74
N ALA A 191 16.49 -4.89 -9.47
CA ALA A 191 16.01 -5.97 -8.61
C ALA A 191 14.75 -6.61 -9.18
N VAL A 192 13.77 -5.82 -9.65
CA VAL A 192 12.56 -6.33 -10.29
C VAL A 192 12.88 -7.15 -11.54
N PHE A 193 13.82 -6.70 -12.38
CA PHE A 193 14.27 -7.47 -13.54
C PHE A 193 14.94 -8.79 -13.15
N ILE A 194 15.81 -8.77 -12.14
CA ILE A 194 16.49 -9.99 -11.66
C ILE A 194 15.47 -10.95 -11.08
N THR A 195 14.59 -10.53 -10.18
CA THR A 195 13.60 -11.42 -9.56
C THR A 195 12.65 -12.05 -10.58
N LEU A 196 12.30 -11.31 -11.63
CA LEU A 196 11.42 -11.80 -12.69
C LEU A 196 12.14 -12.78 -13.64
N LEU A 197 13.38 -12.46 -14.06
CA LEU A 197 14.09 -13.21 -15.10
C LEU A 197 14.94 -14.37 -14.56
N LEU A 198 15.48 -14.27 -13.35
CA LEU A 198 16.40 -15.25 -12.77
C LEU A 198 15.84 -16.68 -12.72
N PRO A 199 14.60 -16.95 -12.23
CA PRO A 199 14.08 -18.31 -12.21
C PRO A 199 13.91 -18.90 -13.61
N GLY A 200 13.41 -18.11 -14.57
CA GLY A 200 13.28 -18.54 -15.96
C GLY A 200 14.63 -18.79 -16.63
N MET A 201 15.61 -17.93 -16.38
CA MET A 201 16.98 -18.09 -16.88
C MET A 201 17.66 -19.33 -16.31
N TYR A 202 17.44 -19.62 -15.03
CA TYR A 202 17.97 -20.83 -14.38
C TYR A 202 17.41 -22.12 -15.02
N VAL A 203 16.10 -22.17 -15.29
CA VAL A 203 15.49 -23.30 -16.04
C VAL A 203 16.07 -23.42 -17.44
N ALA A 204 16.22 -22.30 -18.16
CA ALA A 204 16.69 -22.31 -19.53
C ALA A 204 18.13 -22.83 -19.66
N ILE A 205 19.04 -22.41 -18.77
CA ILE A 205 20.46 -22.81 -18.80
C ILE A 205 20.59 -24.29 -18.40
N THR A 206 19.96 -24.69 -17.30
CA THR A 206 20.09 -26.07 -16.79
C THR A 206 19.36 -27.11 -17.66
N GLY A 207 18.27 -26.69 -18.33
CA GLY A 207 17.46 -27.56 -19.19
C GLY A 207 17.96 -27.67 -20.63
N PHE A 208 18.43 -26.58 -21.25
CA PHE A 208 18.72 -26.55 -22.70
C PHE A 208 20.19 -26.27 -23.05
N HIS A 209 20.93 -25.51 -22.23
CA HIS A 209 22.29 -25.07 -22.55
C HIS A 209 23.29 -25.39 -21.43
N GLN A 210 23.45 -26.69 -21.14
CA GLN A 210 24.37 -27.16 -20.10
C GLN A 210 25.85 -26.89 -20.43
N GLU A 211 26.18 -26.70 -21.72
CA GLU A 211 27.53 -26.40 -22.21
C GLU A 211 28.06 -25.03 -21.76
N ILE A 212 27.16 -24.12 -21.35
CA ILE A 212 27.54 -22.79 -20.83
C ILE A 212 28.12 -22.91 -19.41
N LEU A 213 27.81 -24.00 -18.69
CA LEU A 213 28.28 -24.20 -17.32
C LEU A 213 29.68 -24.84 -17.31
N PRO A 214 30.61 -24.32 -16.48
CA PRO A 214 31.86 -25.01 -16.20
C PRO A 214 31.60 -26.45 -15.76
N THR A 215 32.35 -27.40 -16.30
CA THR A 215 32.15 -28.84 -16.05
C THR A 215 32.15 -29.19 -14.57
N SER A 216 32.97 -28.51 -13.76
CA SER A 216 32.99 -28.67 -12.30
C SER A 216 31.66 -28.34 -11.61
N LEU A 217 30.97 -27.29 -12.06
CA LEU A 217 29.66 -26.90 -11.54
C LEU A 217 28.57 -27.86 -12.02
N LEU A 218 28.63 -28.30 -13.27
CA LEU A 218 27.68 -29.25 -13.84
C LEU A 218 27.68 -30.58 -13.08
N TYR A 219 28.87 -31.15 -12.78
CA TYR A 219 28.96 -32.38 -12.00
C TYR A 219 28.40 -32.22 -10.59
N SER A 220 28.59 -31.06 -9.97
CA SER A 220 28.05 -30.77 -8.63
C SER A 220 26.52 -30.70 -8.64
N ILE A 221 25.93 -30.15 -9.70
CA ILE A 221 24.47 -30.08 -9.88
C ILE A 221 23.90 -31.47 -10.18
N LEU A 222 24.56 -32.27 -11.03
CA LEU A 222 24.10 -33.63 -11.35
C LEU A 222 24.17 -34.55 -10.12
N ALA A 223 25.24 -34.47 -9.33
CA ALA A 223 25.40 -35.25 -8.10
C ALA A 223 24.35 -34.89 -7.04
N SER A 224 23.98 -33.60 -6.91
CA SER A 224 22.92 -33.19 -5.99
C SER A 224 21.51 -33.58 -6.47
N ARG A 225 21.34 -33.77 -7.78
CA ARG A 225 20.08 -34.19 -8.42
C ARG A 225 19.84 -35.69 -8.41
N GLU A 226 20.86 -36.51 -8.17
CA GLU A 226 20.74 -37.98 -8.20
C GLU A 226 19.71 -38.52 -7.18
N SER A 227 19.50 -37.78 -6.08
CA SER A 227 18.53 -38.13 -5.03
C SER A 227 17.11 -37.57 -5.25
N VAL A 228 16.88 -36.73 -6.27
CA VAL A 228 15.62 -36.02 -6.48
C VAL A 228 14.93 -36.51 -7.77
N PRO A 229 13.77 -37.18 -7.69
CA PRO A 229 13.11 -37.77 -8.85
C PRO A 229 12.26 -36.78 -9.68
N PHE A 230 12.28 -35.48 -9.36
CA PHE A 230 11.41 -34.48 -9.99
C PHE A 230 12.11 -33.69 -11.11
N PRO A 231 11.39 -33.32 -12.19
CA PRO A 231 11.90 -32.38 -13.18
C PRO A 231 12.18 -31.01 -12.57
N ILE A 232 13.21 -30.32 -13.09
CA ILE A 232 13.69 -29.01 -12.60
C ILE A 232 12.56 -27.96 -12.50
N ILE A 233 11.61 -27.97 -13.44
CA ILE A 233 10.46 -27.05 -13.45
C ILE A 233 9.58 -27.27 -12.19
N VAL A 234 9.31 -28.52 -11.84
CA VAL A 234 8.47 -28.87 -10.68
C VAL A 234 9.17 -28.48 -9.39
N GLU A 235 10.48 -28.72 -9.30
CA GLU A 235 11.28 -28.35 -8.15
C GLU A 235 11.26 -26.84 -7.88
N ILE A 236 11.45 -26.02 -8.92
CA ILE A 236 11.45 -24.56 -8.78
C ILE A 236 10.05 -24.06 -8.41
N LEU A 237 8.98 -24.63 -8.97
CA LEU A 237 7.61 -24.28 -8.57
C LEU A 237 7.37 -24.60 -7.09
N ILE A 238 7.84 -25.74 -6.59
CA ILE A 238 7.74 -26.09 -5.16
C ILE A 238 8.55 -25.10 -4.30
N MET A 239 9.75 -24.74 -4.75
CA MET A 239 10.60 -23.76 -4.06
C MET A 239 9.95 -22.37 -4.02
N GLU A 240 9.38 -21.90 -5.14
CA GLU A 240 8.70 -20.61 -5.23
C GLU A 240 7.46 -20.57 -4.33
N VAL A 241 6.62 -21.62 -4.36
CA VAL A 241 5.47 -21.75 -3.45
C VAL A 241 5.93 -21.76 -2.00
N SER A 242 7.03 -22.45 -1.69
CA SER A 242 7.60 -22.47 -0.33
C SER A 242 8.05 -21.08 0.12
N PHE A 243 8.66 -20.29 -0.77
CA PHE A 243 9.04 -18.91 -0.45
C PHE A 243 7.83 -18.00 -0.22
N GLU A 244 6.78 -18.10 -1.04
CA GLU A 244 5.56 -17.33 -0.82
C GLU A 244 4.86 -17.73 0.48
N LEU A 245 4.84 -19.02 0.83
CA LEU A 245 4.34 -19.48 2.14
C LEU A 245 5.14 -18.90 3.31
N ILE A 246 6.47 -18.88 3.22
CA ILE A 246 7.34 -18.29 4.24
C ILE A 246 7.10 -16.77 4.33
N ARG A 247 6.96 -16.10 3.18
CA ARG A 247 6.71 -14.66 3.11
C ARG A 247 5.37 -14.29 3.74
N GLU A 248 4.31 -15.01 3.40
CA GLU A 248 2.97 -14.81 3.96
C GLU A 248 2.94 -15.09 5.47
N ALA A 249 3.65 -16.13 5.92
CA ALA A 249 3.85 -16.39 7.33
C ALA A 249 4.61 -15.24 8.01
N GLY A 250 5.63 -14.69 7.36
CA GLY A 250 6.43 -13.57 7.86
C GLY A 250 5.64 -12.25 8.01
N LEU A 251 4.71 -11.97 7.10
CA LEU A 251 3.88 -10.75 7.13
C LEU A 251 2.85 -10.77 8.28
N ARG A 252 2.43 -11.94 8.74
CA ARG A 252 1.47 -12.12 9.83
C ARG A 252 2.13 -12.21 11.21
N VAL A 253 3.46 -12.32 11.28
CA VAL A 253 4.21 -12.28 12.54
C VAL A 253 4.49 -10.83 12.93
N PRO A 254 4.08 -10.38 14.14
CA PRO A 254 4.26 -8.99 14.56
C PRO A 254 5.74 -8.56 14.58
N SER A 255 5.96 -7.26 14.33
CA SER A 255 7.26 -6.60 14.05
C SER A 255 8.45 -6.86 14.98
N PRO A 256 8.36 -7.33 16.25
CA PRO A 256 9.57 -7.59 17.03
C PRO A 256 10.44 -8.75 16.49
N ILE A 257 9.90 -9.62 15.63
CA ILE A 257 10.54 -10.91 15.26
C ILE A 257 10.83 -11.05 13.75
N GLY A 258 10.35 -10.11 12.92
CA GLY A 258 10.54 -10.13 11.47
C GLY A 258 12.01 -10.14 11.01
N PRO A 259 12.92 -9.35 11.63
CA PRO A 259 14.34 -9.39 11.30
C PRO A 259 15.04 -10.68 11.78
N THR A 260 14.54 -11.31 12.84
CA THR A 260 15.18 -12.47 13.47
C THR A 260 14.93 -13.76 12.69
N ILE A 261 13.76 -13.96 12.07
CA ILE A 261 13.54 -15.10 11.17
C ILE A 261 14.42 -14.96 9.91
N ARG A 262 14.58 -13.73 9.39
CA ARG A 262 15.47 -13.44 8.25
C ARG A 262 16.94 -13.74 8.56
N ASN A 263 17.39 -13.46 9.78
CA ASN A 263 18.77 -13.71 10.21
C ASN A 263 19.00 -15.12 10.77
N CYS A 264 17.96 -15.86 11.16
CA CYS A 264 18.10 -17.24 11.64
C CYS A 264 18.54 -18.22 10.54
N TRP A 265 18.32 -17.88 9.26
CA TRP A 265 18.83 -18.71 8.15
C TRP A 265 20.35 -18.66 8.01
N CYS A 266 21.00 -17.58 8.48
CA CYS A 266 22.48 -17.50 8.50
C CYS A 266 23.12 -18.33 9.63
N THR A 267 22.36 -18.82 10.62
CA THR A 267 22.89 -19.59 11.76
C THR A 267 22.42 -21.05 11.78
N GLY A 268 21.91 -21.56 10.66
CA GLY A 268 21.57 -22.98 10.47
C GLY A 268 22.77 -23.91 10.21
N PHE A 269 24.00 -23.47 10.50
CA PHE A 269 25.22 -24.29 10.38
C PHE A 269 26.24 -24.02 11.50
N ARG A 270 25.80 -23.87 12.76
CA ARG A 270 26.59 -24.29 13.92
C ARG A 270 25.77 -24.24 15.20
N THR A 271 25.61 -25.41 15.80
CA THR A 271 25.28 -25.66 17.19
C THR A 271 25.79 -24.56 18.15
N SER A 272 24.88 -23.89 18.87
CA SER A 272 24.94 -23.62 20.33
C SER A 272 24.14 -22.38 20.73
N CYS A 273 23.02 -22.61 21.44
CA CYS A 273 22.56 -21.82 22.58
C CYS A 273 22.49 -20.29 22.48
N CYS A 274 21.30 -19.79 22.14
CA CYS A 274 20.80 -18.50 22.63
C CYS A 274 20.86 -18.48 24.17
N LYS A 275 21.80 -17.73 24.75
CA LYS A 275 21.62 -17.19 26.10
C LYS A 275 20.79 -15.91 25.99
N CYS A 276 19.61 -15.97 26.60
CA CYS A 276 18.78 -14.83 26.97
C CYS A 276 19.62 -13.63 27.42
N TRP A 277 19.35 -12.45 26.88
CA TRP A 277 19.66 -11.19 27.53
C TRP A 277 18.36 -10.45 27.83
N HIS A 278 17.89 -10.65 29.06
CA HIS A 278 17.09 -9.69 29.81
C HIS A 278 18.08 -8.83 30.59
N CYS A 279 18.11 -7.53 30.28
CA CYS A 279 18.34 -6.38 31.17
C CYS A 279 18.35 -5.12 30.31
#